data_AF-A0A1Y1VGI0-F1
#
_entry.id   AF-A0A1Y1VGI0-F1
#
_cell.length_a   1.000
_cell.length_b   1.000
_cell.length_c   1.000
_cell.angle_alpha   90.00
_cell.angle_beta   90.00
_cell.angle_gamma   90.00
#
_symmetry.space_group_name_H-M   'P 1'
#
loop_
_entity.id
_entity.type
_entity.pdbx_description
1 polymer ?
#
loop_
_entity_poly.entity_id
_entity_poly.type
_entity_poly.pdbx_seq_one_letter_code
_entity_poly.pdbx_strand_id
1 'polypeptide(L)'
;MGKIKKIRHFISLYKIKKYISSAVWRQIYSIILLQLFFYSGVEAFNSTYYSCLSLSTSSVCTEWPNNYVSISSKWTISMLDADLKTWKDSYWHIKDFNNNYGCFWNGKGLQYFYTFSCSKMLFEKNNNCNSRSNRNVDSSRSNIIPICKTTCEAYYDSLKAVYNNEKLCPFSSKEYVKLFIKSNGKNILDKTEEELIRLNDAYINKALVARNKTLDSINKYCSEYSTEDNCINDVVDERNFCGFSPNSIDSFLEYCSKHNDISCCKNKKKEIPFKKSVKLKLSIWSIICILTNIPLMIIVFGFMHFKSRRLEKYMDPKLLNPDGLATFNRHIVIHPYNPMIEDEIKLNVGDIILIQDIFNDGWVHGINCTSNTEGTFPVACISPYELGSFNESS
;
A
#
# COMPACT_ATOMS: atom_id res chain seq x y z
N MET A 1 35.60 26.92 -66.81
CA MET A 1 36.30 27.68 -65.75
C MET A 1 35.24 28.44 -64.97
N GLY A 2 35.11 28.46 -63.65
CA GLY A 2 35.83 27.86 -62.54
C GLY A 2 35.02 28.12 -61.25
N LYS A 3 35.10 27.21 -60.29
CA LYS A 3 34.39 27.20 -59.00
C LYS A 3 35.32 27.70 -57.87
N ILE A 4 34.72 28.35 -56.87
CA ILE A 4 35.10 28.38 -55.43
C ILE A 4 36.29 29.24 -54.97
N LYS A 5 36.03 30.17 -54.02
CA LYS A 5 36.77 30.24 -52.73
C LYS A 5 35.98 30.95 -51.62
N LYS A 6 35.93 30.27 -50.47
CA LYS A 6 35.16 30.54 -49.24
C LYS A 6 36.17 30.86 -48.10
N ILE A 7 35.92 31.95 -47.40
CA ILE A 7 36.07 32.23 -45.95
C ILE A 7 37.09 31.36 -45.17
N ARG A 8 38.17 31.98 -44.66
CA ARG A 8 39.02 31.48 -43.56
C ARG A 8 39.19 32.59 -42.50
N HIS A 9 38.39 32.56 -41.42
CA HIS A 9 38.75 33.15 -40.12
C HIS A 9 37.77 32.80 -38.97
N PHE A 10 37.41 31.53 -38.75
CA PHE A 10 36.51 31.17 -37.62
C PHE A 10 36.75 29.78 -37.00
N ILE A 11 38.00 29.34 -36.88
CA ILE A 11 38.35 28.10 -36.16
C ILE A 11 39.57 28.39 -35.27
N SER A 12 39.33 28.90 -34.07
CA SER A 12 40.35 28.85 -32.99
C SER A 12 39.76 28.86 -31.58
N LEU A 13 38.55 29.38 -31.35
CA LEU A 13 38.00 29.49 -29.98
C LEU A 13 37.00 28.37 -29.57
N TYR A 14 36.58 27.50 -30.50
CA TYR A 14 35.55 26.49 -30.20
C TYR A 14 36.10 25.16 -29.63
N LYS A 15 37.42 24.93 -29.68
CA LYS A 15 38.03 23.67 -29.21
C LYS A 15 38.42 23.65 -27.72
N ILE A 16 38.53 24.80 -27.05
CA ILE A 16 39.01 24.85 -25.65
C ILE A 16 37.86 24.75 -24.64
N LYS A 17 36.62 25.12 -25.00
CA LYS A 17 35.46 25.06 -24.09
C LYS A 17 34.85 23.66 -23.89
N LYS A 18 35.19 22.69 -24.75
CA LYS A 18 34.60 21.32 -24.70
C LYS A 18 35.42 20.32 -23.87
N TYR A 19 36.66 20.65 -23.50
CA TYR A 19 37.57 19.70 -22.86
C TYR A 19 37.61 19.82 -21.32
N ILE A 20 37.21 20.96 -20.75
CA ILE A 20 37.33 21.21 -19.29
C ILE A 20 36.02 20.90 -18.54
N SER A 21 34.86 20.84 -19.22
CA SER A 21 33.58 20.51 -18.55
C SER A 21 33.28 19.01 -18.44
N SER A 22 34.10 18.12 -19.00
CA SER A 22 33.82 16.67 -18.99
C SER A 22 34.56 15.93 -17.88
N ALA A 23 35.71 16.41 -17.42
CA ALA A 23 36.51 15.75 -16.39
C ALA A 23 35.92 15.92 -14.98
N VAL A 24 35.49 17.15 -14.64
CA VAL A 24 34.88 17.46 -13.34
C VAL A 24 33.52 16.77 -13.18
N TRP A 25 32.72 16.75 -14.24
CA TRP A 25 31.42 16.07 -14.25
C TRP A 25 31.57 14.54 -14.17
N ARG A 26 32.61 13.95 -14.78
CA ARG A 26 32.90 12.50 -14.63
C ARG A 26 33.34 12.14 -13.22
N GLN A 27 34.16 12.97 -12.56
CA GLN A 27 34.55 12.72 -11.17
C GLN A 27 33.36 12.83 -10.21
N ILE A 28 32.48 13.82 -10.39
CA ILE A 28 31.26 13.97 -9.58
C ILE A 28 30.31 12.79 -9.84
N TYR A 29 30.13 12.37 -11.09
CA TYR A 29 29.28 11.22 -11.43
C TYR A 29 29.84 9.91 -10.88
N SER A 30 31.16 9.71 -10.90
CA SER A 30 31.81 8.53 -10.29
C SER A 30 31.75 8.54 -8.77
N ILE A 31 31.83 9.69 -8.10
CA ILE A 31 31.67 9.79 -6.64
C ILE A 31 30.21 9.57 -6.24
N ILE A 32 29.24 10.08 -7.02
CA ILE A 32 27.81 9.83 -6.80
C ILE A 32 27.47 8.36 -7.09
N LEU A 33 28.05 7.74 -8.13
CA LEU A 33 27.92 6.30 -8.37
C LEU A 33 28.57 5.48 -7.26
N LEU A 34 29.74 5.87 -6.74
CA LEU A 34 30.35 5.18 -5.58
C LEU A 34 29.47 5.34 -4.32
N GLN A 35 28.91 6.53 -4.06
CA GLN A 35 28.00 6.76 -2.93
C GLN A 35 26.67 6.03 -3.09
N LEU A 36 26.17 5.85 -4.31
CA LEU A 36 25.00 5.03 -4.60
C LEU A 36 25.30 3.53 -4.50
N PHE A 37 26.49 3.08 -4.92
CA PHE A 37 26.96 1.69 -4.72
C PHE A 37 27.17 1.34 -3.24
N PHE A 38 27.56 2.30 -2.40
CA PHE A 38 27.61 2.10 -0.94
C PHE A 38 26.22 2.08 -0.28
N TYR A 39 25.16 2.57 -0.96
CA TYR A 39 23.77 2.49 -0.48
C TYR A 39 22.99 1.30 -1.04
N SER A 40 23.46 0.66 -2.11
CA SER A 40 22.87 -0.55 -2.69
C SER A 40 23.79 -1.75 -2.42
N GLY A 41 23.87 -2.14 -1.16
CA GLY A 41 24.69 -3.26 -0.70
C GLY A 41 24.05 -3.95 0.51
N VAL A 42 22.74 -4.14 0.48
CA VAL A 42 22.08 -5.16 1.30
C VAL A 42 21.48 -6.16 0.32
N GLU A 43 22.30 -7.13 -0.10
CA GLU A 43 21.82 -8.34 -0.72
C GLU A 43 20.87 -9.00 0.29
N ALA A 44 19.58 -8.79 0.08
CA ALA A 44 18.55 -9.41 0.87
C ALA A 44 18.46 -10.87 0.46
N PHE A 45 19.27 -11.73 1.08
CA PHE A 45 19.11 -13.18 1.06
C PHE A 45 17.66 -13.51 1.41
N ASN A 46 16.87 -13.82 0.39
CA ASN A 46 15.44 -14.03 0.52
C ASN A 46 15.20 -15.51 0.80
N SER A 47 15.58 -15.91 2.00
CA SER A 47 14.98 -17.07 2.65
C SER A 47 13.50 -16.72 2.91
N THR A 48 12.56 -17.59 2.58
CA THR A 48 11.15 -17.53 3.03
C THR A 48 11.04 -17.82 4.54
N TYR A 49 11.99 -17.31 5.32
CA TYR A 49 12.04 -17.42 6.76
C TYR A 49 10.99 -16.49 7.33
N TYR A 50 9.98 -17.09 7.96
CA TYR A 50 9.19 -16.39 8.96
C TYR A 50 10.05 -16.22 10.20
N SER A 51 9.93 -15.07 10.85
CA SER A 51 10.65 -14.75 12.07
C SER A 51 9.69 -14.23 13.12
N CYS A 52 10.08 -14.40 14.38
CA CYS A 52 9.35 -13.86 15.50
C CYS A 52 9.84 -12.44 15.79
N LEU A 53 9.10 -11.46 15.28
CA LEU A 53 9.41 -10.05 15.49
C LEU A 53 8.92 -9.62 16.88
N SER A 54 9.83 -9.11 17.70
CA SER A 54 9.51 -8.60 19.05
C SER A 54 8.73 -7.28 18.98
N LEU A 55 7.68 -7.16 19.79
CA LEU A 55 6.89 -5.94 19.94
C LEU A 55 7.41 -4.98 21.03
N SER A 56 8.52 -5.31 21.69
CA SER A 56 9.08 -4.55 22.82
C SER A 56 9.35 -3.07 22.54
N THR A 57 9.61 -2.73 21.28
CA THR A 57 9.89 -1.36 20.83
C THR A 57 8.85 -0.83 19.84
N SER A 58 7.70 -1.51 19.72
CA SER A 58 6.60 -1.03 18.88
C SER A 58 6.05 0.27 19.43
N SER A 59 5.90 1.25 18.55
CA SER A 59 5.21 2.51 18.80
C SER A 59 3.69 2.42 18.57
N VAL A 60 3.19 1.33 17.98
CA VAL A 60 1.75 1.10 17.75
C VAL A 60 1.19 0.05 18.71
N CYS A 61 1.80 -1.13 18.78
CA CYS A 61 1.37 -2.25 19.61
C CYS A 61 1.94 -2.18 21.03
N THR A 62 1.88 -1.00 21.66
CA THR A 62 2.57 -0.68 22.93
C THR A 62 2.12 -1.51 24.13
N GLU A 63 0.93 -2.09 24.07
CA GLU A 63 0.32 -2.86 25.18
C GLU A 63 0.82 -4.33 25.24
N TRP A 64 1.60 -4.77 24.25
CA TRP A 64 2.17 -6.13 24.19
C TRP A 64 3.71 -6.16 24.10
N PRO A 65 4.46 -5.46 24.96
CA PRO A 65 5.91 -5.31 24.81
C PRO A 65 6.69 -6.62 24.98
N ASN A 66 6.10 -7.63 25.63
CA ASN A 66 6.73 -8.92 25.89
C ASN A 66 6.33 -10.01 24.87
N ASN A 67 5.60 -9.64 23.82
CA ASN A 67 5.08 -10.57 22.82
C ASN A 67 5.76 -10.43 21.47
N TYR A 68 5.52 -11.42 20.62
CA TYR A 68 6.13 -11.55 19.31
C TYR A 68 5.08 -11.87 18.25
N VAL A 69 5.27 -11.35 17.04
CA VAL A 69 4.40 -11.64 15.89
C VAL A 69 5.17 -12.42 14.84
N SER A 70 4.49 -13.35 14.18
CA SER A 70 5.05 -14.11 13.06
C SER A 70 4.95 -13.27 11.80
N ILE A 71 6.09 -12.89 11.24
CA ILE A 71 6.14 -12.05 10.04
C ILE A 71 7.33 -12.46 9.17
N SER A 72 7.35 -12.01 7.91
CA SER A 72 8.52 -12.19 7.05
C SER A 72 9.77 -11.64 7.74
N SER A 73 10.87 -12.39 7.71
CA SER A 73 12.16 -12.03 8.31
C SER A 73 12.76 -10.70 7.84
N LYS A 74 12.23 -10.13 6.75
CA LYS A 74 12.61 -8.81 6.25
C LYS A 74 11.97 -7.65 7.02
N TRP A 75 10.92 -7.91 7.79
CA TRP A 75 10.20 -6.87 8.49
C TRP A 75 10.91 -6.48 9.77
N THR A 76 11.16 -5.18 9.90
CA THR A 76 11.57 -4.56 11.16
C THR A 76 10.34 -4.05 11.91
N ILE A 77 10.51 -3.78 13.20
CA ILE A 77 9.44 -3.19 14.02
C ILE A 77 8.97 -1.83 13.48
N SER A 78 9.90 -1.04 12.93
CA SER A 78 9.57 0.24 12.29
C SER A 78 8.74 0.07 11.02
N MET A 79 8.97 -1.00 10.25
CA MET A 79 8.17 -1.30 9.05
C MET A 79 6.76 -1.72 9.44
N LEU A 80 6.62 -2.57 10.47
CA LEU A 80 5.33 -2.96 11.02
C LEU A 80 4.52 -1.74 11.49
N ASP A 81 5.15 -0.89 12.30
CA ASP A 81 4.51 0.32 12.81
C ASP A 81 4.12 1.29 11.67
N ALA A 82 4.98 1.45 10.67
CA ALA A 82 4.71 2.31 9.52
C ALA A 82 3.53 1.79 8.69
N ASP A 83 3.47 0.48 8.46
CA ASP A 83 2.37 -0.16 7.75
C ASP A 83 1.04 0.05 8.49
N LEU A 84 0.99 -0.29 9.78
CA LEU A 84 -0.19 -0.07 10.62
C LEU A 84 -0.63 1.39 10.64
N LYS A 85 0.32 2.34 10.79
CA LYS A 85 0.00 3.77 10.81
C LYS A 85 -0.56 4.27 9.49
N THR A 86 -0.09 3.73 8.37
CA THR A 86 -0.45 4.20 7.02
C THR A 86 -1.54 3.38 6.34
N TRP A 87 -1.96 2.25 6.90
CA TRP A 87 -2.94 1.35 6.28
C TRP A 87 -4.24 2.05 5.89
N LYS A 88 -4.79 2.91 6.76
CA LYS A 88 -6.01 3.66 6.41
C LYS A 88 -5.76 4.99 5.71
N ASP A 89 -4.52 5.45 5.62
CA ASP A 89 -4.18 6.79 5.10
C ASP A 89 -3.50 6.74 3.72
N SER A 90 -2.89 5.60 3.37
CA SER A 90 -2.15 5.45 2.13
C SER A 90 -3.06 5.16 0.94
N TYR A 91 -2.71 5.73 -0.21
CA TYR A 91 -3.44 5.51 -1.46
C TYR A 91 -3.55 4.02 -1.82
N TRP A 92 -2.48 3.24 -1.62
CA TRP A 92 -2.43 1.83 -1.98
C TRP A 92 -3.40 0.98 -1.17
N HIS A 93 -3.40 1.13 0.15
CA HIS A 93 -4.30 0.37 1.02
C HIS A 93 -5.76 0.80 0.88
N ILE A 94 -6.04 2.09 0.70
CA ILE A 94 -7.40 2.57 0.40
C ILE A 94 -7.89 1.98 -0.94
N LYS A 95 -7.04 1.99 -1.97
CA LYS A 95 -7.35 1.39 -3.27
C LYS A 95 -7.58 -0.11 -3.16
N ASP A 96 -6.74 -0.82 -2.41
CA ASP A 96 -6.89 -2.26 -2.18
C ASP A 96 -8.20 -2.58 -1.47
N PHE A 97 -8.52 -1.87 -0.38
CA PHE A 97 -9.81 -1.99 0.31
C PHE A 97 -10.98 -1.78 -0.65
N ASN A 98 -10.94 -0.70 -1.43
CA ASN A 98 -11.99 -0.34 -2.37
C ASN A 98 -12.18 -1.40 -3.46
N ASN A 99 -11.09 -1.94 -3.99
CA ASN A 99 -11.12 -3.01 -4.99
C ASN A 99 -11.68 -4.32 -4.41
N ASN A 100 -11.27 -4.69 -3.19
CA ASN A 100 -11.70 -5.94 -2.54
C ASN A 100 -13.17 -5.91 -2.09
N TYR A 101 -13.65 -4.73 -1.71
CA TYR A 101 -14.98 -4.57 -1.13
C TYR A 101 -15.95 -3.79 -2.00
N GLY A 102 -15.60 -3.44 -3.25
CA GLY A 102 -16.50 -2.69 -4.15
C GLY A 102 -16.91 -1.36 -3.56
N CYS A 103 -15.95 -0.65 -2.95
CA CYS A 103 -16.18 0.59 -2.20
C CYS A 103 -15.42 1.78 -2.82
N PHE A 104 -15.73 2.97 -2.30
CA PHE A 104 -15.09 4.27 -2.49
C PHE A 104 -14.76 4.87 -1.12
N TRP A 105 -14.31 4.01 -0.20
CA TRP A 105 -13.87 4.38 1.13
C TRP A 105 -12.65 5.30 1.05
N ASN A 106 -12.54 6.18 2.04
CA ASN A 106 -11.58 7.28 2.09
C ASN A 106 -10.65 7.20 3.30
N GLY A 107 -10.54 6.03 3.94
CA GLY A 107 -9.69 5.85 5.12
C GLY A 107 -10.33 6.21 6.46
N LYS A 108 -11.54 6.77 6.47
CA LYS A 108 -12.16 7.36 7.67
C LYS A 108 -13.21 6.45 8.30
N GLY A 109 -13.46 6.64 9.59
CA GLY A 109 -14.59 6.02 10.31
C GLY A 109 -14.30 4.70 11.02
N LEU A 110 -13.09 4.14 10.94
CA LEU A 110 -12.70 2.96 11.71
C LEU A 110 -12.23 3.33 13.12
N GLN A 111 -12.78 2.65 14.13
CA GLN A 111 -12.40 2.75 15.54
C GLN A 111 -11.62 1.50 15.95
N TYR A 112 -10.60 1.67 16.79
CA TYR A 112 -9.75 0.60 17.35
C TYR A 112 -9.06 -0.26 16.28
N PHE A 113 -8.63 0.36 15.17
CA PHE A 113 -7.94 -0.37 14.11
C PHE A 113 -6.54 -0.84 14.57
N TYR A 114 -5.79 -0.03 15.32
CA TYR A 114 -4.44 -0.39 15.80
C TYR A 114 -4.52 -1.47 16.89
N THR A 115 -5.12 -1.15 18.04
CA THR A 115 -6.27 -1.90 18.55
C THR A 115 -6.34 -3.40 18.21
N PHE A 116 -7.32 -3.65 17.35
CA PHE A 116 -7.66 -4.93 16.78
C PHE A 116 -6.53 -5.55 15.96
N SER A 117 -5.80 -4.78 15.15
CA SER A 117 -4.75 -5.33 14.27
C SER A 117 -3.60 -5.94 15.06
N CYS A 118 -3.11 -5.24 16.08
CA CYS A 118 -2.07 -5.73 16.99
C CYS A 118 -2.51 -7.01 17.69
N SER A 119 -3.72 -7.02 18.26
CA SER A 119 -4.28 -8.21 18.91
C SER A 119 -4.43 -9.36 17.93
N LYS A 120 -5.00 -9.12 16.74
CA LYS A 120 -5.25 -10.17 15.75
C LYS A 120 -3.97 -10.91 15.37
N MET A 121 -2.88 -10.19 15.09
CA MET A 121 -1.56 -10.78 14.76
C MET A 121 -1.03 -11.72 15.87
N LEU A 122 -1.33 -11.43 17.14
CA LEU A 122 -0.89 -12.25 18.27
C LEU A 122 -1.63 -13.58 18.38
N PHE A 123 -2.89 -13.63 17.93
CA PHE A 123 -3.76 -14.80 17.98
C PHE A 123 -3.94 -15.47 16.60
N GLU A 124 -3.18 -15.07 15.58
CA GLU A 124 -3.20 -15.76 14.29
C GLU A 124 -2.81 -17.23 14.45
N LYS A 125 -3.56 -18.11 13.78
CA LYS A 125 -3.38 -19.58 13.88
C LYS A 125 -1.94 -20.04 13.60
N ASN A 126 -1.21 -19.31 12.76
CA ASN A 126 0.16 -19.63 12.37
C ASN A 126 1.22 -18.94 13.24
N ASN A 127 0.81 -18.11 14.22
CA ASN A 127 1.74 -17.45 15.12
C ASN A 127 2.13 -18.37 16.29
N ASN A 128 3.24 -19.08 16.12
CA ASN A 128 3.84 -19.92 17.16
C ASN A 128 4.92 -19.18 17.99
N CYS A 129 5.08 -17.86 17.81
CA CYS A 129 6.14 -17.07 18.45
C CYS A 129 5.94 -16.86 19.96
N ASN A 130 4.73 -17.12 20.44
CA ASN A 130 4.37 -17.00 21.85
C ASN A 130 4.16 -18.36 22.54
N SER A 131 4.47 -19.48 21.87
CA SER A 131 4.33 -20.82 22.45
C SER A 131 5.46 -21.16 23.44
N ARG A 132 5.16 -22.05 24.40
CA ARG A 132 6.11 -22.49 25.44
C ARG A 132 7.30 -23.29 24.89
N SER A 133 7.18 -23.94 23.74
CA SER A 133 8.22 -24.81 23.16
C SER A 133 9.41 -24.07 22.54
N ASN A 134 9.30 -22.75 22.34
CA ASN A 134 10.36 -21.91 21.75
C ASN A 134 11.14 -21.10 22.81
N ARG A 135 11.00 -21.40 24.11
CA ARG A 135 11.65 -20.63 25.20
C ARG A 135 12.19 -21.53 26.32
N ASN A 136 13.51 -21.51 26.52
CA ASN A 136 14.15 -21.99 27.75
C ASN A 136 13.94 -21.05 28.95
N VAL A 137 12.75 -20.45 29.15
CA VAL A 137 12.44 -19.60 30.32
C VAL A 137 10.94 -19.64 30.65
N ASP A 138 10.67 -19.93 31.93
CA ASP A 138 9.46 -19.86 32.76
C ASP A 138 8.07 -19.56 32.13
N SER A 139 7.14 -20.44 32.50
CA SER A 139 5.71 -20.54 32.14
C SER A 139 4.80 -19.36 32.53
N SER A 140 5.34 -18.33 33.17
CA SER A 140 4.63 -17.18 33.73
C SER A 140 4.63 -15.93 32.83
N ARG A 141 5.33 -15.93 31.69
CA ARG A 141 5.42 -14.81 30.71
C ARG A 141 4.77 -15.08 29.34
N SER A 142 3.89 -16.07 29.23
CA SER A 142 3.19 -16.45 27.99
C SER A 142 1.74 -15.93 27.88
N ASN A 143 1.27 -15.14 28.85
CA ASN A 143 -0.09 -14.61 28.83
C ASN A 143 -0.17 -13.41 27.89
N ILE A 144 -0.50 -13.68 26.62
CA ILE A 144 -1.03 -12.64 25.73
C ILE A 144 -2.32 -12.12 26.39
N ILE A 145 -2.34 -10.84 26.75
CA ILE A 145 -3.54 -10.20 27.27
C ILE A 145 -4.48 -9.94 26.07
N PRO A 146 -5.70 -10.48 26.05
CA PRO A 146 -6.66 -10.22 24.99
C PRO A 146 -7.16 -8.77 25.03
N ILE A 147 -7.72 -8.29 23.92
CA ILE A 147 -8.45 -7.02 23.91
C ILE A 147 -9.81 -7.19 24.57
N CYS A 148 -10.37 -6.07 25.04
CA CYS A 148 -11.70 -6.08 25.64
C CYS A 148 -12.76 -6.41 24.58
N LYS A 149 -13.78 -7.20 24.96
CA LYS A 149 -14.82 -7.61 24.01
C LYS A 149 -15.59 -6.41 23.47
N THR A 150 -15.92 -5.45 24.33
CA THR A 150 -16.45 -4.13 23.95
C THR A 150 -15.57 -3.38 22.94
N THR A 151 -14.25 -3.45 23.07
CA THR A 151 -13.30 -2.84 22.10
C THR A 151 -13.31 -3.56 20.76
N CYS A 152 -13.32 -4.89 20.79
CA CYS A 152 -13.37 -5.71 19.58
C CYS A 152 -14.68 -5.49 18.81
N GLU A 153 -15.80 -5.45 19.53
CA GLU A 153 -17.13 -5.17 18.98
C GLU A 153 -17.22 -3.73 18.43
N ALA A 154 -16.59 -2.75 19.08
CA ALA A 154 -16.52 -1.39 18.55
C ALA A 154 -15.75 -1.33 17.21
N TYR A 155 -14.66 -2.08 17.05
CA TYR A 155 -13.99 -2.20 15.74
C TYR A 155 -14.91 -2.83 14.70
N TYR A 156 -15.55 -3.97 15.04
CA TYR A 156 -16.54 -4.64 14.18
C TYR A 156 -17.64 -3.68 13.73
N ASP A 157 -18.26 -2.95 14.65
CA ASP A 157 -19.36 -2.03 14.39
C ASP A 157 -18.92 -0.85 13.51
N SER A 158 -17.71 -0.33 13.73
CA SER A 158 -17.16 0.75 12.91
C SER A 158 -16.94 0.33 11.45
N LEU A 159 -16.42 -0.88 11.22
CA LEU A 159 -16.25 -1.43 9.87
C LEU A 159 -17.61 -1.75 9.23
N LYS A 160 -18.54 -2.31 10.00
CA LYS A 160 -19.91 -2.57 9.56
C LYS A 160 -20.62 -1.28 9.15
N ALA A 161 -20.40 -0.18 9.87
CA ALA A 161 -20.93 1.14 9.51
C ALA A 161 -20.34 1.65 8.19
N VAL A 162 -19.05 1.40 7.91
CA VAL A 162 -18.44 1.70 6.61
C VAL A 162 -19.09 0.88 5.50
N TYR A 163 -19.21 -0.43 5.65
CA TYR A 163 -19.84 -1.30 4.67
C TYR A 163 -21.32 -0.99 4.42
N ASN A 164 -22.03 -0.52 5.44
CA ASN A 164 -23.44 -0.20 5.33
C ASN A 164 -23.72 1.20 4.77
N ASN A 165 -22.69 2.04 4.62
CA ASN A 165 -22.84 3.35 4.05
C ASN A 165 -22.84 3.25 2.52
N GLU A 166 -24.02 3.27 1.89
CA GLU A 166 -24.18 3.13 0.44
C GLU A 166 -23.40 4.18 -0.39
N LYS A 167 -23.08 5.34 0.18
CA LYS A 167 -22.25 6.38 -0.48
C LYS A 167 -20.77 6.02 -0.51
N LEU A 168 -20.33 5.12 0.38
CA LEU A 168 -18.98 4.59 0.45
C LEU A 168 -18.92 3.19 -0.14
N CYS A 169 -19.86 2.32 0.20
CA CYS A 169 -19.88 0.91 -0.14
C CYS A 169 -21.27 0.55 -0.72
N PRO A 170 -21.49 0.77 -2.02
CA PRO A 170 -22.77 0.51 -2.67
C PRO A 170 -23.17 -0.98 -2.59
N PHE A 171 -24.48 -1.25 -2.58
CA PHE A 171 -25.05 -2.61 -2.53
C PHE A 171 -25.48 -3.16 -3.88
N SER A 172 -25.46 -2.33 -4.92
CA SER A 172 -25.83 -2.75 -6.27
C SER A 172 -24.85 -2.18 -7.29
N SER A 173 -24.74 -2.87 -8.42
CA SER A 173 -24.02 -2.42 -9.60
C SER A 173 -24.49 -1.05 -10.09
N LYS A 174 -25.79 -0.76 -10.01
CA LYS A 174 -26.36 0.55 -10.37
C LYS A 174 -25.81 1.67 -9.51
N GLU A 175 -25.80 1.51 -8.20
CA GLU A 175 -25.27 2.51 -7.27
C GLU A 175 -23.74 2.64 -7.40
N TYR A 176 -23.04 1.51 -7.61
CA TYR A 176 -21.61 1.51 -7.86
C TYR A 176 -21.23 2.27 -9.13
N VAL A 177 -21.90 2.00 -10.26
CA VAL A 177 -21.62 2.68 -11.53
C VAL A 177 -21.90 4.18 -11.44
N LYS A 178 -22.95 4.60 -10.73
CA LYS A 178 -23.20 6.03 -10.45
C LYS A 178 -22.03 6.69 -9.73
N LEU A 179 -21.49 6.04 -8.70
CA LEU A 179 -20.34 6.56 -7.95
C LEU A 179 -19.06 6.56 -8.79
N PHE A 180 -18.83 5.49 -9.55
CA PHE A 180 -17.69 5.34 -10.45
C PHE A 180 -17.64 6.42 -11.54
N ILE A 181 -18.78 6.70 -12.18
CA ILE A 181 -18.89 7.77 -13.18
C ILE A 181 -18.64 9.13 -12.53
N LYS A 182 -19.12 9.34 -11.29
CA LYS A 182 -18.90 10.58 -10.54
C LYS A 182 -17.43 10.78 -10.20
N SER A 183 -16.68 9.71 -9.87
CA SER A 183 -15.27 9.79 -9.50
C SER A 183 -14.34 9.93 -10.71
N ASN A 184 -14.70 9.32 -11.85
CA ASN A 184 -13.80 9.21 -13.01
C ASN A 184 -14.22 10.12 -14.19
N GLY A 185 -15.45 10.65 -14.19
CA GLY A 185 -15.98 11.48 -15.27
C GLY A 185 -16.51 10.66 -16.45
N LYS A 186 -17.59 11.16 -17.09
CA LYS A 186 -18.30 10.47 -18.19
C LYS A 186 -17.44 10.22 -19.44
N ASN A 187 -16.38 11.00 -19.66
CA ASN A 187 -15.60 10.98 -20.91
C ASN A 187 -14.55 9.84 -20.99
N ILE A 188 -14.47 8.98 -19.98
CA ILE A 188 -13.48 7.88 -19.92
C ILE A 188 -14.06 6.55 -20.41
N LEU A 189 -15.38 6.46 -20.61
CA LEU A 189 -16.07 5.19 -20.80
C LEU A 189 -16.78 5.15 -22.15
N ASP A 190 -16.28 4.31 -23.06
CA ASP A 190 -16.90 4.02 -24.37
C ASP A 190 -18.16 3.14 -24.26
N LYS A 191 -18.60 2.82 -23.03
CA LYS A 191 -19.72 1.91 -22.72
C LYS A 191 -20.91 2.67 -22.15
N THR A 192 -22.12 2.19 -22.42
CA THR A 192 -23.33 2.78 -21.82
C THR A 192 -23.42 2.47 -20.33
N GLU A 193 -24.25 3.23 -19.60
CA GLU A 193 -24.49 2.98 -18.18
C GLU A 193 -25.07 1.57 -17.95
N GLU A 194 -26.00 1.11 -18.80
CA GLU A 194 -26.56 -0.25 -18.69
C GLU A 194 -25.51 -1.34 -18.93
N GLU A 195 -24.58 -1.14 -19.86
CA GLU A 195 -23.49 -2.08 -20.11
C GLU A 195 -22.54 -2.17 -18.92
N LEU A 196 -22.19 -1.03 -18.33
CA LEU A 196 -21.36 -0.98 -17.12
C LEU A 196 -22.04 -1.67 -15.94
N ILE A 197 -23.35 -1.49 -15.77
CA ILE A 197 -24.12 -2.16 -14.71
C ILE A 197 -24.01 -3.68 -14.87
N ARG A 198 -24.30 -4.21 -16.05
CA ARG A 198 -24.24 -5.65 -16.33
C ARG A 198 -22.85 -6.23 -16.10
N LEU A 199 -21.81 -5.51 -16.49
CA LEU A 199 -20.42 -5.96 -16.32
C LEU A 199 -19.98 -5.96 -14.85
N ASN A 200 -20.60 -5.14 -14.00
CA ASN A 200 -20.22 -5.02 -12.59
C ASN A 200 -21.12 -5.85 -11.64
N ASP A 201 -22.16 -6.52 -12.13
CA ASP A 201 -23.05 -7.33 -11.27
C ASP A 201 -22.29 -8.44 -10.53
N ALA A 202 -21.47 -9.22 -11.24
CA ALA A 202 -20.66 -10.28 -10.64
C ALA A 202 -19.64 -9.72 -9.64
N TYR A 203 -19.00 -8.59 -9.99
CA TYR A 203 -18.05 -7.90 -9.14
C TYR A 203 -18.68 -7.44 -7.82
N ILE A 204 -19.84 -6.77 -7.87
CA ILE A 204 -20.53 -6.30 -6.66
C ILE A 204 -21.05 -7.45 -5.81
N ASN A 205 -21.57 -8.51 -6.42
CA ASN A 205 -21.96 -9.71 -5.66
C ASN A 205 -20.77 -10.32 -4.92
N LYS A 206 -19.60 -10.43 -5.57
CA LYS A 206 -18.38 -10.90 -4.93
C LYS A 206 -17.92 -9.97 -3.80
N ALA A 207 -17.99 -8.67 -4.02
CA ALA A 207 -17.65 -7.67 -3.01
C ALA A 207 -18.57 -7.77 -1.77
N LEU A 208 -19.88 -7.95 -1.95
CA LEU A 208 -20.84 -8.14 -0.85
C LEU A 208 -20.54 -9.40 -0.04
N VAL A 209 -20.22 -10.51 -0.71
CA VAL A 209 -19.78 -11.74 -0.05
C VAL A 209 -18.49 -11.51 0.74
N ALA A 210 -17.53 -10.77 0.20
CA ALA A 210 -16.27 -10.45 0.88
C ALA A 210 -16.50 -9.59 2.13
N ARG A 211 -17.40 -8.60 2.08
CA ARG A 211 -17.80 -7.77 3.23
C ARG A 211 -18.37 -8.65 4.35
N ASN A 212 -19.35 -9.49 4.03
CA ASN A 212 -20.00 -10.38 5.00
C ASN A 212 -18.99 -11.36 5.62
N LYS A 213 -18.18 -12.03 4.80
CA LYS A 213 -17.13 -12.94 5.27
C LYS A 213 -16.12 -12.26 6.20
N THR A 214 -15.77 -11.01 5.91
CA THR A 214 -14.85 -10.23 6.75
C THR A 214 -15.50 -9.92 8.10
N LEU A 215 -16.75 -9.45 8.11
CA LEU A 215 -17.50 -9.22 9.34
C LEU A 215 -17.67 -10.49 10.17
N ASP A 216 -18.02 -11.61 9.54
CA ASP A 216 -18.16 -12.91 10.22
C ASP A 216 -16.83 -13.36 10.85
N SER A 217 -15.72 -13.18 10.14
CA SER A 217 -14.38 -13.50 10.66
C SER A 217 -14.01 -12.63 11.86
N ILE A 218 -14.37 -11.35 11.85
CA ILE A 218 -14.11 -10.44 12.97
C ILE A 218 -15.01 -10.80 14.15
N ASN A 219 -16.29 -11.03 13.93
CA ASN A 219 -17.24 -11.41 14.97
C ASN A 219 -16.83 -12.73 15.65
N LYS A 220 -16.38 -13.72 14.86
CA LYS A 220 -15.81 -14.97 15.36
C LYS A 220 -14.56 -14.70 16.20
N TYR A 221 -13.66 -13.85 15.73
CA TYR A 221 -12.47 -13.47 16.48
C TYR A 221 -12.82 -12.83 17.83
N CYS A 222 -13.75 -11.86 17.86
CA CYS A 222 -14.20 -11.23 19.10
C CYS A 222 -14.81 -12.26 20.05
N SER A 223 -15.58 -13.21 19.53
CA SER A 223 -16.18 -14.27 20.35
C SER A 223 -15.15 -15.23 20.95
N GLU A 224 -14.06 -15.53 20.23
CA GLU A 224 -13.07 -16.54 20.62
C GLU A 224 -11.87 -15.97 21.39
N TYR A 225 -11.44 -14.74 21.09
CA TYR A 225 -10.15 -14.18 21.54
C TYR A 225 -10.27 -12.82 22.24
N SER A 226 -11.47 -12.43 22.67
CA SER A 226 -11.69 -11.23 23.50
C SER A 226 -12.50 -11.56 24.75
N THR A 227 -12.38 -10.74 25.79
CA THR A 227 -13.01 -10.95 27.11
C THR A 227 -13.28 -9.59 27.77
N GLU A 228 -14.13 -9.54 28.79
CA GLU A 228 -14.28 -8.33 29.63
C GLU A 228 -13.37 -8.36 30.87
N ASP A 229 -12.88 -9.54 31.26
CA ASP A 229 -12.03 -9.71 32.43
C ASP A 229 -10.55 -9.67 32.03
N ASN A 230 -9.77 -8.75 32.63
CA ASN A 230 -8.33 -8.61 32.42
C ASN A 230 -7.96 -8.46 30.93
N CYS A 231 -8.41 -7.36 30.32
CA CYS A 231 -8.30 -7.09 28.89
C CYS A 231 -7.73 -5.70 28.60
N ILE A 232 -7.26 -5.50 27.36
CA ILE A 232 -6.77 -4.22 26.85
C ILE A 232 -7.89 -3.49 26.09
N ASN A 233 -8.23 -2.27 26.53
CA ASN A 233 -9.23 -1.43 25.85
C ASN A 233 -8.67 -0.70 24.62
N ASP A 234 -7.43 -0.24 24.67
CA ASP A 234 -6.84 0.55 23.59
C ASP A 234 -5.32 0.60 23.68
N VAL A 235 -4.70 0.76 22.51
CA VAL A 235 -3.30 1.21 22.42
C VAL A 235 -3.21 2.71 22.65
N VAL A 236 -2.02 3.18 23.05
CA VAL A 236 -1.76 4.58 23.47
C VAL A 236 -2.22 5.61 22.43
N ASP A 237 -2.00 5.34 21.15
CA ASP A 237 -2.35 6.25 20.05
C ASP A 237 -3.87 6.41 19.86
N GLU A 238 -4.69 5.45 20.30
CA GLU A 238 -6.15 5.46 20.12
C GLU A 238 -6.91 5.89 21.39
N ARG A 239 -6.30 5.72 22.57
CA ARG A 239 -6.88 6.04 23.90
C ARG A 239 -7.43 7.46 24.01
N ASN A 240 -6.72 8.43 23.41
CA ASN A 240 -7.10 9.85 23.48
C ASN A 240 -8.16 10.28 22.46
N PHE A 241 -8.59 9.37 21.58
CA PHE A 241 -9.42 9.68 20.43
C PHE A 241 -10.58 8.68 20.27
N CYS A 242 -11.10 8.12 21.37
CA CYS A 242 -12.21 7.16 21.34
C CYS A 242 -12.01 6.01 20.32
N GLY A 243 -10.80 5.45 20.24
CA GLY A 243 -10.48 4.40 19.28
C GLY A 243 -10.08 4.91 17.89
N PHE A 244 -10.29 6.17 17.53
CA PHE A 244 -9.82 6.67 16.24
C PHE A 244 -8.33 6.93 16.29
N SER A 245 -7.58 6.59 15.23
CA SER A 245 -6.18 7.00 15.22
C SER A 245 -6.01 8.52 15.09
N PRO A 246 -4.88 9.11 15.55
CA PRO A 246 -4.65 10.55 15.57
C PRO A 246 -4.76 11.22 14.19
N ASN A 247 -4.48 10.48 13.12
CA ASN A 247 -4.56 10.96 11.74
C ASN A 247 -6.01 11.12 11.24
N SER A 248 -6.99 10.53 11.93
CA SER A 248 -8.42 10.63 11.58
C SER A 248 -9.20 11.48 12.57
N ILE A 249 -8.64 12.63 12.97
CA ILE A 249 -9.26 13.54 13.94
C ILE A 249 -10.66 14.01 13.51
N ASP A 250 -10.91 14.16 12.22
CA ASP A 250 -12.23 14.51 11.69
C ASP A 250 -13.28 13.43 12.01
N SER A 251 -12.90 12.15 11.92
CA SER A 251 -13.79 11.02 12.23
C SER A 251 -14.12 10.97 13.71
N PHE A 252 -13.12 11.22 14.57
CA PHE A 252 -13.33 11.40 16.01
C PHE A 252 -14.32 12.53 16.31
N LEU A 253 -14.11 13.70 15.70
CA LEU A 253 -14.98 14.87 15.88
C LEU A 253 -16.40 14.60 15.40
N GLU A 254 -16.57 13.95 14.23
CA GLU A 254 -17.88 13.59 13.71
C GLU A 254 -18.59 12.60 14.64
N TYR A 255 -17.89 11.56 15.09
CA TYR A 255 -18.42 10.57 16.02
C TYR A 255 -18.87 11.23 17.33
N CYS A 256 -18.01 11.99 18.00
CA CYS A 256 -18.35 12.64 19.26
C CYS A 256 -19.39 13.76 19.12
N SER A 257 -19.64 14.27 17.91
CA SER A 257 -20.77 15.18 17.67
C SER A 257 -22.13 14.46 17.75
N LYS A 258 -22.17 13.16 17.46
CA LYS A 258 -23.35 12.30 17.47
C LYS A 258 -23.49 11.51 18.78
N HIS A 259 -22.40 11.34 19.53
CA HIS A 259 -22.32 10.53 20.75
C HIS A 259 -21.76 11.33 21.94
N ASN A 260 -22.47 12.38 22.34
CA ASN A 260 -22.01 13.30 23.40
C ASN A 260 -22.11 12.71 24.82
N ASP A 261 -22.87 11.63 24.98
CA ASP A 261 -23.16 10.92 26.22
C ASP A 261 -22.08 9.90 26.59
N ILE A 262 -21.29 9.45 25.60
CA ILE A 262 -20.21 8.48 25.79
C ILE A 262 -19.03 9.12 26.53
N SER A 263 -18.53 8.42 27.56
CA SER A 263 -17.46 8.90 28.45
C SER A 263 -16.21 9.43 27.72
N CYS A 264 -15.73 8.71 26.70
CA CYS A 264 -14.54 9.12 25.95
C CYS A 264 -14.75 10.43 25.16
N CYS A 265 -15.99 10.76 24.80
CA CYS A 265 -16.35 12.01 24.11
C CYS A 265 -16.60 13.19 25.06
N LYS A 266 -16.69 12.96 26.37
CA LYS A 266 -16.92 14.01 27.38
C LYS A 266 -15.74 14.98 27.51
N ASN A 267 -14.55 14.57 27.08
CA ASN A 267 -13.36 15.42 27.04
C ASN A 267 -12.91 15.69 25.59
N LYS A 268 -12.52 16.95 25.31
CA LYS A 268 -11.70 17.40 24.17
C LYS A 268 -12.38 17.91 22.88
N LYS A 269 -13.35 18.82 22.99
CA LYS A 269 -13.39 20.01 22.08
C LYS A 269 -12.39 21.11 22.47
N LYS A 270 -11.86 21.07 23.71
CA LYS A 270 -11.00 22.12 24.29
C LYS A 270 -9.48 21.89 24.13
N GLU A 271 -9.03 20.68 23.83
CA GLU A 271 -7.60 20.33 23.82
C GLU A 271 -7.03 19.98 22.45
N ILE A 272 -7.87 19.84 21.41
CA ILE A 272 -7.33 19.74 20.06
C ILE A 272 -6.74 21.11 19.77
N PRO A 273 -5.42 21.25 19.59
CA PRO A 273 -4.89 22.48 19.06
C PRO A 273 -5.46 22.50 17.65
N PHE A 274 -6.53 23.27 17.44
CA PHE A 274 -6.76 23.87 16.14
C PHE A 274 -5.40 24.44 15.79
N LYS A 275 -4.71 23.85 14.81
CA LYS A 275 -3.70 24.58 14.06
C LYS A 275 -4.51 25.73 13.46
N LYS A 276 -4.72 26.80 14.24
CA LYS A 276 -5.14 28.10 13.76
C LYS A 276 -4.28 28.28 12.54
N SER A 277 -4.90 28.45 11.38
CA SER A 277 -4.20 28.68 10.12
C SER A 277 -3.05 29.62 10.44
N VAL A 278 -1.83 29.10 10.49
CA VAL A 278 -0.68 29.94 10.76
C VAL A 278 -0.70 30.83 9.53
N LYS A 279 -1.05 32.10 9.71
CA LYS A 279 -0.83 33.11 8.68
C LYS A 279 0.68 33.15 8.53
N LEU A 280 1.17 32.27 7.66
CA LEU A 280 2.57 32.11 7.36
C LEU A 280 2.96 33.44 6.73
N LYS A 281 3.54 34.33 7.53
CA LYS A 281 4.18 35.53 7.01
C LYS A 281 5.43 35.01 6.29
N LEU A 282 5.26 34.62 5.03
CA LEU A 282 6.40 34.27 4.20
C LEU A 282 7.32 35.49 4.16
N SER A 283 8.57 35.27 4.58
CA SER A 283 9.62 36.24 4.33
C SER A 283 9.65 36.55 2.82
N ILE A 284 10.00 37.79 2.46
CA ILE A 284 10.20 38.19 1.07
C ILE A 284 11.15 37.21 0.36
N TRP A 285 12.15 36.68 1.08
CA TRP A 285 13.03 35.63 0.58
C TRP A 285 12.34 34.30 0.28
N SER A 286 11.33 33.91 1.08
CA SER A 286 10.52 32.72 0.83
C SER A 286 9.64 32.88 -0.42
N ILE A 287 9.12 34.10 -0.67
CA ILE A 287 8.36 34.42 -1.88
C ILE A 287 9.27 34.36 -3.11
N ILE A 288 10.49 34.90 -3.03
CA ILE A 288 11.48 34.84 -4.11
C ILE A 288 11.84 33.38 -4.42
N CYS A 289 12.15 32.56 -3.40
CA CYS A 289 12.45 31.13 -3.61
C CYS A 289 11.29 30.37 -4.26
N ILE A 290 10.05 30.70 -3.91
CA ILE A 290 8.85 30.12 -4.51
C ILE A 290 8.71 30.55 -5.97
N LEU A 291 8.87 31.84 -6.28
CA LEU A 291 8.76 32.36 -7.64
C LEU A 291 9.87 31.84 -8.56
N THR A 292 11.05 31.50 -8.03
CA THR A 292 12.15 30.95 -8.85
C THR A 292 12.06 29.43 -9.01
N ASN A 293 11.66 28.69 -7.97
CA ASN A 293 11.69 27.24 -7.99
C ASN A 293 10.37 26.60 -8.42
N ILE A 294 9.22 27.24 -8.21
CA ILE A 294 7.93 26.71 -8.69
C ILE A 294 7.88 26.62 -10.21
N PRO A 295 8.33 27.60 -11.02
CA PRO A 295 8.34 27.45 -12.47
C PRO A 295 9.24 26.29 -12.93
N LEU A 296 10.40 26.11 -12.29
CA LEU A 296 11.30 24.99 -12.59
C LEU A 296 10.66 23.65 -12.22
N MET A 297 10.00 23.58 -11.06
CA MET A 297 9.25 22.40 -10.64
C MET A 297 8.05 22.14 -11.55
N ILE A 298 7.32 23.15 -12.01
CA ILE A 298 6.21 22.99 -12.98
C ILE A 298 6.74 22.54 -14.34
N ILE A 299 7.92 22.99 -14.77
CA ILE A 299 8.55 22.52 -16.01
C ILE A 299 9.00 21.06 -15.85
N VAL A 300 9.62 20.70 -14.73
CA VAL A 300 10.07 19.33 -14.46
C VAL A 300 8.88 18.40 -14.25
N PHE A 301 7.91 18.76 -13.41
CA PHE A 301 6.66 18.01 -13.24
C PHE A 301 5.83 18.00 -14.51
N GLY A 302 5.81 19.08 -15.29
CA GLY A 302 5.15 19.13 -16.59
C GLY A 302 5.81 18.18 -17.58
N PHE A 303 7.13 18.09 -17.58
CA PHE A 303 7.89 17.13 -18.38
C PHE A 303 7.73 15.69 -17.89
N MET A 304 7.73 15.46 -16.56
CA MET A 304 7.49 14.16 -15.94
C MET A 304 6.05 13.70 -16.15
N HIS A 305 5.06 14.59 -16.01
CA HIS A 305 3.64 14.31 -16.24
C HIS A 305 3.35 14.17 -17.73
N PHE A 306 4.02 14.92 -18.61
CA PHE A 306 3.96 14.69 -20.06
C PHE A 306 4.54 13.33 -20.44
N LYS A 307 5.66 12.91 -19.82
CA LYS A 307 6.23 11.56 -19.97
C LYS A 307 5.32 10.48 -19.38
N SER A 308 4.74 10.72 -18.21
CA SER A 308 3.84 9.80 -17.48
C SER A 308 2.50 9.62 -18.19
N ARG A 309 1.89 10.69 -18.73
CA ARG A 309 0.67 10.59 -19.56
C ARG A 309 0.93 9.92 -20.90
N ARG A 310 2.16 10.03 -21.42
CA ARG A 310 2.57 9.22 -22.56
C ARG A 310 2.55 7.74 -22.18
N LEU A 311 3.07 7.35 -21.01
CA LEU A 311 3.04 5.96 -20.52
C LEU A 311 1.61 5.46 -20.26
N GLU A 312 0.73 6.29 -19.71
CA GLU A 312 -0.68 5.97 -19.44
C GLU A 312 -1.47 5.68 -20.73
N LYS A 313 -1.10 6.31 -21.85
CA LYS A 313 -1.68 6.04 -23.18
C LYS A 313 -1.25 4.70 -23.79
N TYR A 314 -0.27 4.02 -23.19
CA TYR A 314 0.27 2.74 -23.66
C TYR A 314 0.07 1.58 -22.67
N MET A 315 -0.66 1.80 -21.56
CA MET A 315 -1.19 0.71 -20.76
C MET A 315 -2.40 0.11 -21.49
N ASP A 316 -2.23 -1.04 -22.13
CA ASP A 316 -3.33 -1.80 -22.72
C ASP A 316 -4.31 -2.18 -21.60
N PRO A 317 -5.59 -1.75 -21.66
CA PRO A 317 -6.61 -2.15 -20.69
C PRO A 317 -6.79 -3.67 -20.57
N LYS A 318 -6.31 -4.46 -21.53
CA LYS A 318 -6.37 -5.93 -21.52
C LYS A 318 -5.35 -6.59 -20.58
N LEU A 319 -4.37 -5.86 -20.05
CA LEU A 319 -3.40 -6.37 -19.06
C LEU A 319 -3.81 -6.09 -17.60
N LEU A 320 -4.83 -5.25 -17.38
CA LEU A 320 -5.57 -5.26 -16.13
C LEU A 320 -6.66 -6.32 -16.25
N ASN A 321 -6.62 -7.31 -15.36
CA ASN A 321 -7.55 -8.43 -15.32
C ASN A 321 -9.02 -7.94 -15.54
N PRO A 322 -9.73 -8.40 -16.58
CA PRO A 322 -11.12 -8.02 -16.85
C PRO A 322 -12.11 -8.49 -15.77
N ASP A 323 -11.70 -9.36 -14.84
CA ASP A 323 -12.62 -10.03 -13.91
C ASP A 323 -12.58 -9.51 -12.46
N GLY A 324 -11.84 -8.43 -12.17
CA GLY A 324 -11.92 -7.76 -10.86
C GLY A 324 -11.65 -8.65 -9.64
N LEU A 325 -11.02 -9.81 -9.84
CA LEU A 325 -10.53 -10.68 -8.78
C LEU A 325 -9.14 -10.19 -8.38
N ALA A 326 -9.09 -9.42 -7.29
CA ALA A 326 -7.86 -9.17 -6.55
C ALA A 326 -7.33 -10.51 -6.00
N THR A 327 -6.52 -11.18 -6.81
CA THR A 327 -5.48 -12.05 -6.29
C THR A 327 -4.27 -11.13 -6.10
N PHE A 328 -3.70 -11.10 -4.89
CA PHE A 328 -2.37 -10.52 -4.62
C PHE A 328 -1.53 -10.67 -5.88
N ASN A 329 -0.98 -9.61 -6.51
CA ASN A 329 -0.26 -9.54 -7.82
C ASN A 329 0.48 -10.80 -8.32
N ARG A 330 -0.14 -11.97 -8.30
CA ARG A 330 0.43 -13.31 -8.37
C ARG A 330 -0.11 -13.90 -9.64
N HIS A 331 0.80 -14.40 -10.43
CA HIS A 331 0.56 -15.00 -11.72
C HIS A 331 1.15 -16.40 -11.69
N ILE A 332 0.67 -17.27 -12.55
CA ILE A 332 1.26 -18.59 -12.79
C ILE A 332 1.92 -18.58 -14.16
N VAL A 333 3.10 -19.19 -14.25
CA VAL A 333 3.78 -19.39 -15.54
C VAL A 333 3.02 -20.47 -16.33
N ILE A 334 2.58 -20.13 -17.53
CA ILE A 334 1.91 -21.05 -18.47
C ILE A 334 2.79 -21.45 -19.65
N HIS A 335 3.86 -20.68 -19.93
CA HIS A 335 4.86 -21.03 -20.92
C HIS A 335 6.28 -20.87 -20.35
N PRO A 336 7.17 -21.86 -20.55
CA PRO A 336 8.53 -21.77 -20.05
C PRO A 336 9.33 -20.71 -20.80
N TYR A 337 10.36 -20.17 -20.16
CA TYR A 337 11.24 -19.16 -20.75
C TYR A 337 12.68 -19.38 -20.31
N ASN A 338 13.63 -19.31 -21.26
CA ASN A 338 15.06 -19.36 -20.97
C ASN A 338 15.67 -17.97 -21.22
N PRO A 339 16.42 -17.43 -20.24
CA PRO A 339 16.97 -16.08 -20.32
C PRO A 339 18.06 -15.98 -21.39
N MET A 340 18.10 -14.86 -22.10
CA MET A 340 19.07 -14.55 -23.14
C MET A 340 20.11 -13.52 -22.70
N ILE A 341 19.78 -12.69 -21.70
CA ILE A 341 20.67 -11.70 -21.08
C ILE A 341 20.60 -11.79 -19.55
N GLU A 342 21.56 -11.18 -18.86
CA GLU A 342 21.73 -11.35 -17.41
C GLU A 342 20.56 -10.82 -16.57
N ASP A 343 19.84 -9.81 -17.05
CA ASP A 343 18.69 -9.21 -16.34
C ASP A 343 17.40 -10.06 -16.48
N GLU A 344 17.41 -11.10 -17.32
CA GLU A 344 16.27 -11.98 -17.54
C GLU A 344 16.30 -13.21 -16.64
N ILE A 345 15.12 -13.70 -16.25
CA ILE A 345 15.00 -14.90 -15.40
C ILE A 345 14.41 -16.10 -16.14
N LYS A 346 14.86 -17.29 -15.75
CA LYS A 346 14.29 -18.55 -16.24
C LYS A 346 12.91 -18.78 -15.63
N LEU A 347 11.96 -19.23 -16.45
CA LEU A 347 10.61 -19.60 -16.05
C LEU A 347 10.32 -21.07 -16.37
N ASN A 348 9.74 -21.80 -15.41
CA ASN A 348 9.17 -23.13 -15.64
C ASN A 348 7.64 -23.07 -15.50
N VAL A 349 6.92 -23.85 -16.30
CA VAL A 349 5.45 -23.92 -16.22
C VAL A 349 5.02 -24.34 -14.81
N GLY A 350 4.08 -23.60 -14.23
CA GLY A 350 3.59 -23.78 -12.87
C GLY A 350 4.27 -22.88 -11.83
N ASP A 351 5.34 -22.17 -12.18
CA ASP A 351 5.99 -21.22 -11.27
C ASP A 351 5.05 -20.07 -10.89
N ILE A 352 5.14 -19.61 -9.64
CA ILE A 352 4.32 -18.50 -9.15
C ILE A 352 5.12 -17.19 -9.25
N ILE A 353 4.56 -16.19 -9.90
CA ILE A 353 5.22 -14.92 -10.21
C ILE A 353 4.53 -13.79 -9.47
N LEU A 354 5.27 -12.99 -8.69
CA LEU A 354 4.80 -11.70 -8.18
C LEU A 354 5.19 -10.60 -9.15
N ILE A 355 4.21 -9.94 -9.78
CA ILE A 355 4.47 -8.82 -10.67
C ILE A 355 4.79 -7.57 -9.85
N GLN A 356 5.94 -6.95 -10.14
CA GLN A 356 6.30 -5.64 -9.62
C GLN A 356 5.97 -4.56 -10.66
N ASP A 357 6.43 -4.72 -11.90
CA ASP A 357 6.19 -3.78 -13.00
C ASP A 357 5.93 -4.51 -14.33
N ILE A 358 5.14 -3.88 -15.21
CA ILE A 358 4.92 -4.35 -16.58
C ILE A 358 5.40 -3.25 -17.53
N PHE A 359 6.24 -3.61 -18.49
CA PHE A 359 6.81 -2.72 -19.50
C PHE A 359 6.00 -2.76 -20.81
N ASN A 360 6.07 -1.66 -21.57
CA ASN A 360 5.26 -1.46 -22.78
C ASN A 360 5.78 -2.20 -24.02
N ASP A 361 6.89 -2.91 -23.90
CA ASP A 361 7.52 -3.73 -24.95
C ASP A 361 7.19 -5.22 -24.81
N GLY A 362 6.26 -5.57 -23.92
CA GLY A 362 5.80 -6.95 -23.71
C GLY A 362 6.61 -7.70 -22.66
N TRP A 363 7.40 -6.99 -21.85
CA TRP A 363 8.17 -7.55 -20.76
C TRP A 363 7.57 -7.21 -19.40
N VAL A 364 7.87 -8.04 -18.41
CA VAL A 364 7.49 -7.89 -17.01
C VAL A 364 8.75 -7.88 -16.19
N HIS A 365 8.83 -7.00 -15.19
CA HIS A 365 9.75 -7.16 -14.07
C HIS A 365 8.98 -7.77 -12.91
N GLY A 366 9.44 -8.93 -12.46
CA GLY A 366 8.76 -9.64 -11.39
C GLY A 366 9.65 -10.65 -10.71
N ILE A 367 9.12 -11.18 -9.61
CA ILE A 367 9.80 -12.16 -8.78
C ILE A 367 9.18 -13.52 -9.07
N ASN A 368 9.97 -14.45 -9.59
CA ASN A 368 9.59 -15.86 -9.59
C ASN A 368 9.71 -16.38 -8.15
N CYS A 369 8.58 -16.53 -7.46
CA CYS A 369 8.47 -16.98 -6.09
C CYS A 369 8.89 -18.46 -5.92
N THR A 370 8.87 -19.26 -6.98
CA THR A 370 9.27 -20.68 -6.95
C THR A 370 10.79 -20.82 -6.99
N SER A 371 11.46 -20.15 -7.94
CA SER A 371 12.93 -20.16 -8.06
C SER A 371 13.62 -19.08 -7.22
N ASN A 372 12.86 -18.15 -6.65
CA ASN A 372 13.32 -16.97 -5.91
C ASN A 372 14.28 -16.07 -6.72
N THR A 373 14.03 -15.98 -8.02
CA THR A 373 14.79 -15.11 -8.94
C THR A 373 13.95 -13.91 -9.33
N GLU A 374 14.55 -12.72 -9.26
CA GLU A 374 13.97 -11.46 -9.72
C GLU A 374 14.63 -11.04 -11.02
N GLY A 375 13.83 -10.54 -11.95
CA GLY A 375 14.32 -10.02 -13.22
C GLY A 375 13.21 -9.95 -14.25
N THR A 376 13.61 -9.85 -15.51
CA THR A 376 12.67 -9.60 -16.60
C THR A 376 12.30 -10.85 -17.38
N PHE A 377 11.05 -10.94 -17.82
CA PHE A 377 10.57 -12.03 -18.68
C PHE A 377 9.36 -11.58 -19.51
N PRO A 378 9.03 -12.24 -20.62
CA PRO A 378 7.90 -11.86 -21.45
C PRO A 378 6.55 -12.03 -20.72
N VAL A 379 5.65 -11.06 -20.89
CA VAL A 379 4.26 -11.13 -20.37
C VAL A 379 3.54 -12.38 -20.87
N ALA A 380 3.81 -12.82 -22.11
CA ALA A 380 3.16 -13.97 -22.72
C ALA A 380 3.38 -15.27 -21.94
N CYS A 381 4.39 -15.34 -21.07
CA CYS A 381 4.71 -16.53 -20.30
C CYS A 381 3.80 -16.76 -19.09
N ILE A 382 2.97 -15.78 -18.70
CA ILE A 382 2.24 -15.77 -17.43
C ILE A 382 0.73 -15.55 -17.58
N SER A 383 -0.04 -16.01 -16.59
CA SER A 383 -1.51 -15.83 -16.48
C SER A 383 -1.89 -15.46 -15.05
N PRO A 384 -2.96 -14.67 -14.80
CA PRO A 384 -3.44 -14.39 -13.44
C PRO A 384 -3.60 -15.66 -12.60
N TYR A 385 -3.15 -15.63 -11.34
CA TYR A 385 -3.33 -16.76 -10.42
C TYR A 385 -4.74 -16.74 -9.85
N GLU A 386 -5.57 -17.72 -10.17
CA GLU A 386 -6.91 -17.90 -9.58
C GLU A 386 -6.85 -18.83 -8.36
N LEU A 387 -7.20 -18.33 -7.18
CA LEU A 387 -7.38 -19.16 -5.99
C LEU A 387 -8.65 -19.99 -6.15
N GLY A 388 -8.51 -21.25 -6.58
CA GLY A 388 -9.63 -22.18 -6.68
C GLY A 388 -9.48 -23.34 -7.67
N SER A 389 -8.42 -23.39 -8.48
CA SER A 389 -8.21 -24.45 -9.47
C SER A 389 -6.94 -25.27 -9.22
N PHE A 390 -6.87 -25.95 -8.07
CA PHE A 390 -6.14 -27.22 -7.99
C PHE A 390 -7.15 -28.28 -7.58
N ASN A 391 -7.63 -29.01 -8.60
CA ASN A 391 -8.47 -30.18 -8.41
C ASN A 391 -7.76 -31.19 -7.52
N GLU A 392 -8.56 -31.80 -6.64
CA GLU A 392 -8.36 -33.14 -6.12
C GLU A 392 -7.79 -34.06 -7.20
N SER A 393 -6.55 -34.51 -7.01
CA SER A 393 -6.03 -35.77 -7.56
C SER A 393 -4.62 -35.99 -7.04
N SER A 394 -4.53 -36.55 -5.83
CA SER A 394 -3.63 -37.65 -5.40
C SER A 394 -3.70 -37.76 -3.88
#